data_AF-A0A536RFL8-F1
#
_entry.id   AF-A0A536RFL8-F1
#
_cell.length_a   1.000
_cell.length_b   1.000
_cell.length_c   1.000
_cell.angle_alpha   90.00
_cell.angle_beta   90.00
_cell.angle_gamma   90.00
#
_symmetry.space_group_name_H-M   'P 1'
#
loop_
_entity.id
_entity.type
_entity.pdbx_description
1 polymer ?
#
loop_
_entity_poly.entity_id
_entity_poly.type
_entity_poly.pdbx_seq_one_letter_code
_entity_poly.pdbx_strand_id
1 'polypeptide(L)'
;MRTGPAVALPSRDEANRHNRRVRGTWWREGVFYQIYPRSFQDSNGDGIGDLPGITARLDHLNDGTPRSLGIDGIWLSPFYRSPMADFGYDVSDYRDVDPTFGNLADFDRLLSEAHRRQIHVIVDLVP
;
A
#
# COMPACT_ATOMS: atom_id res chain seq x y z
N MET A 1 -17.25 -21.41 31.46
CA MET A 1 -16.74 -20.35 30.57
C MET A 1 -15.32 -20.01 31.03
N ARG A 2 -14.28 -20.40 30.27
CA ARG A 2 -12.89 -20.04 30.58
C ARG A 2 -12.55 -18.76 29.82
N THR A 3 -12.36 -17.67 30.54
CA THR A 3 -11.78 -16.43 30.00
C THR A 3 -10.33 -16.70 29.65
N GLY A 4 -9.96 -16.59 28.38
CA GLY A 4 -8.56 -16.64 27.94
C GLY A 4 -7.77 -15.44 28.50
N PRO A 5 -6.44 -15.54 28.60
CA PRO A 5 -5.62 -14.45 29.11
C PRO A 5 -5.74 -13.24 28.18
N ALA A 6 -5.92 -12.06 28.75
CA ALA A 6 -5.86 -10.81 28.01
C ALA A 6 -4.44 -10.64 27.44
N VAL A 7 -4.31 -10.53 26.12
CA VAL A 7 -3.04 -10.15 25.49
C VAL A 7 -2.82 -8.68 25.82
N ALA A 8 -1.78 -8.40 26.60
CA ALA A 8 -1.40 -7.03 26.91
C ALA A 8 -0.91 -6.33 25.63
N LEU A 9 -1.46 -5.14 25.35
CA LEU A 9 -0.97 -4.32 24.25
C LEU A 9 0.50 -3.92 24.52
N PRO A 10 1.35 -3.90 23.49
CA PRO A 10 2.75 -3.54 23.66
C PRO A 10 2.90 -2.13 24.23
N SER A 11 3.93 -1.94 25.03
CA SER A 11 4.23 -0.65 25.64
C SER A 11 4.61 0.40 24.59
N ARG A 12 4.42 1.69 24.90
CA ARG A 12 4.83 2.80 24.02
C ARG A 12 6.30 2.72 23.61
N ASP A 13 7.17 2.17 24.46
CA ASP A 13 8.60 2.01 24.19
C ASP A 13 8.91 0.85 23.24
N GLU A 14 8.09 -0.20 23.20
CA GLU A 14 8.22 -1.29 22.23
C GLU A 14 7.75 -0.88 20.84
N ALA A 15 6.63 -0.16 20.75
CA ALA A 15 6.17 0.44 19.51
C ALA A 15 7.20 1.43 18.94
N ASN A 16 7.81 2.25 19.81
CA ASN A 16 8.88 3.16 19.41
C ASN A 16 10.18 2.43 19.00
N ARG A 17 10.49 1.27 19.60
CA ARG A 17 11.65 0.45 19.20
C ARG A 17 11.47 -0.20 17.83
N HIS A 18 10.27 -0.68 17.52
CA HIS A 18 9.92 -1.18 16.18
C HIS A 18 10.17 -0.08 15.13
N ASN A 19 9.62 1.12 15.38
CA ASN A 19 9.75 2.27 14.49
C ASN A 19 11.20 2.80 14.33
N ARG A 20 12.10 2.49 15.28
CA ARG A 20 13.53 2.89 15.22
C ARG A 20 14.43 1.87 14.53
N ARG A 21 14.09 0.57 14.57
CA ARG A 21 14.87 -0.52 13.92
C ARG A 21 14.75 -0.50 12.40
N VAL A 22 13.56 -0.19 11.90
CA VAL A 22 13.22 -0.23 10.47
C VAL A 22 14.09 0.73 9.64
N ARG A 23 14.67 1.79 10.21
CA ARG A 23 15.40 2.82 9.43
C ARG A 23 16.67 2.37 8.69
N GLY A 24 17.32 1.26 9.07
CA GLY A 24 18.57 0.80 8.45
C GLY A 24 18.44 -0.39 7.49
N THR A 25 17.39 -1.20 7.65
CA THR A 25 17.11 -2.42 6.89
C THR A 25 15.61 -2.67 6.79
N TRP A 26 14.84 -1.63 6.47
CA TRP A 26 13.37 -1.65 6.53
C TRP A 26 12.76 -2.84 5.79
N TRP A 27 13.30 -3.19 4.62
CA TRP A 27 12.83 -4.30 3.79
C TRP A 27 13.09 -5.70 4.36
N ARG A 28 14.00 -5.85 5.34
CA ARG A 28 14.30 -7.15 5.97
C ARG A 28 13.32 -7.52 7.07
N GLU A 29 12.82 -6.51 7.78
CA GLU A 29 11.98 -6.68 8.97
C GLU A 29 10.55 -6.15 8.76
N GLY A 30 10.32 -5.40 7.69
CA GLY A 30 9.06 -4.73 7.42
C GLY A 30 7.96 -5.69 6.98
N VAL A 31 6.73 -5.37 7.39
CA VAL A 31 5.52 -6.06 6.96
C VAL A 31 5.00 -5.41 5.69
N PHE A 32 4.92 -6.21 4.62
CA PHE A 32 4.43 -5.75 3.33
C PHE A 32 2.98 -6.16 3.09
N TYR A 33 2.23 -5.26 2.47
CA TYR A 33 0.88 -5.52 1.98
C TYR A 33 0.85 -5.40 0.47
N GLN A 34 0.58 -6.50 -0.22
CA GLN A 34 0.42 -6.47 -1.66
C GLN A 34 -0.98 -5.95 -2.01
N ILE A 35 -1.04 -4.96 -2.90
CA ILE A 35 -2.28 -4.39 -3.41
C ILE A 35 -2.39 -4.75 -4.89
N TYR A 36 -3.52 -5.35 -5.23
CA TYR A 36 -3.94 -5.53 -6.61
C TYR A 36 -4.88 -4.38 -6.99
N PRO A 37 -4.43 -3.33 -7.74
CA PRO A 37 -5.16 -2.07 -7.88
C PRO A 37 -6.60 -2.24 -8.35
N ARG A 38 -6.79 -3.06 -9.39
CA ARG A 38 -8.07 -3.31 -10.04
C ARG A 38 -9.19 -3.79 -9.11
N SER A 39 -8.86 -4.43 -7.99
CA SER A 39 -9.86 -5.04 -7.11
C SER A 39 -9.80 -4.52 -5.67
N PHE A 40 -8.98 -3.51 -5.39
CA PHE A 40 -8.80 -3.03 -4.02
C PHE A 40 -9.88 -2.04 -3.60
N GLN A 41 -9.99 -0.90 -4.29
CA GLN A 41 -10.96 0.13 -3.97
C GLN A 41 -11.25 1.00 -5.19
N ASP A 42 -12.48 0.96 -5.67
CA ASP A 42 -13.03 1.89 -6.68
C ASP A 42 -13.36 3.23 -6.01
N SER A 43 -12.96 4.35 -6.61
CA SER A 43 -13.24 5.71 -6.11
C SER A 43 -14.25 6.49 -6.95
N ASN A 44 -14.56 6.04 -8.16
CA ASN A 44 -15.33 6.80 -9.16
C ASN A 44 -16.66 6.12 -9.53
N GLY A 45 -16.88 4.87 -9.11
CA GLY A 45 -18.11 4.10 -9.32
C GLY A 45 -18.16 3.30 -10.62
N ASP A 46 -17.04 3.12 -11.33
CA ASP A 46 -16.97 2.34 -12.57
C ASP A 46 -16.79 0.82 -12.36
N GLY A 47 -16.62 0.40 -11.10
CA GLY A 47 -16.45 -1.01 -10.70
C GLY A 47 -15.00 -1.51 -10.77
N ILE A 48 -14.03 -0.64 -11.06
CA ILE A 48 -12.60 -0.95 -11.11
C ILE A 48 -11.87 -0.14 -10.04
N GLY A 49 -11.02 -0.82 -9.27
CA GLY A 49 -10.20 -0.14 -8.28
C GLY A 49 -9.10 0.73 -8.92
N ASP A 50 -8.78 1.85 -8.28
CA ASP A 50 -7.95 2.92 -8.84
C ASP A 50 -6.97 3.53 -7.81
N LEU A 51 -6.01 4.34 -8.26
CA LEU A 51 -4.99 4.95 -7.38
C LEU A 51 -5.59 5.91 -6.33
N PRO A 52 -6.58 6.76 -6.65
CA PRO A 52 -7.30 7.54 -5.65
C PRO A 52 -7.95 6.68 -4.55
N GLY A 53 -8.52 5.53 -4.91
CA GLY A 53 -9.13 4.58 -4.01
C GLY A 53 -8.12 3.93 -3.07
N ILE A 54 -6.93 3.57 -3.59
CA ILE A 54 -5.81 3.13 -2.75
C ILE A 54 -5.42 4.24 -1.75
N THR A 55 -5.29 5.47 -2.23
CA THR A 55 -4.92 6.63 -1.40
C THR A 55 -5.92 6.83 -0.25
N ALA A 56 -7.22 6.68 -0.51
CA ALA A 56 -8.28 6.81 0.49
C ALA A 56 -8.24 5.73 1.59
N ARG A 57 -7.50 4.64 1.37
CA ARG A 57 -7.37 3.53 2.33
C ARG A 57 -6.04 3.51 3.08
N LEU A 58 -5.14 4.45 2.84
CA LEU A 58 -3.83 4.46 3.51
C LEU A 58 -3.94 4.52 5.04
N ASP A 59 -4.91 5.22 5.62
CA ASP A 59 -5.13 5.24 7.08
C ASP A 59 -5.59 3.88 7.62
N HIS A 60 -6.32 3.09 6.83
CA HIS A 60 -6.67 1.72 7.21
C HIS A 60 -5.42 0.84 7.27
N LEU A 61 -4.50 1.05 6.33
CA LEU A 61 -3.24 0.30 6.25
C LEU A 61 -2.26 0.72 7.34
N ASN A 62 -2.04 2.01 7.52
CA ASN A 62 -1.22 2.57 8.59
C ASN A 62 -1.58 4.04 8.86
N ASP A 63 -2.17 4.31 10.02
CA ASP A 63 -2.43 5.67 10.55
C ASP A 63 -1.45 6.07 11.67
N GLY A 64 -0.40 5.27 11.91
CA GLY A 64 0.54 5.45 13.00
C GLY A 64 0.00 5.05 14.39
N THR A 65 -1.19 4.45 14.45
CA THR A 65 -1.81 3.97 15.70
C THR A 65 -2.03 2.46 15.68
N PRO A 66 -2.17 1.80 16.85
CA PRO A 66 -2.44 0.35 16.92
C PRO A 66 -3.80 -0.11 16.36
N ARG A 67 -4.61 0.80 15.79
CA ARG A 67 -5.94 0.48 15.23
C ARG A 67 -5.90 0.18 13.74
N SER A 68 -4.91 0.71 13.02
CA SER A 68 -4.67 0.37 11.62
C SER A 68 -3.95 -0.98 11.53
N LEU A 69 -3.82 -1.52 10.32
CA LEU A 69 -3.17 -2.80 10.11
C LEU A 69 -1.69 -2.78 10.53
N GLY A 70 -1.04 -1.60 10.45
CA GLY A 70 0.32 -1.38 10.91
C GLY A 70 1.40 -1.87 9.94
N ILE A 71 1.17 -1.70 8.63
CA ILE A 71 2.11 -2.14 7.59
C ILE A 71 3.28 -1.15 7.45
N ASP A 72 4.44 -1.64 6.98
CA ASP A 72 5.62 -0.82 6.70
C ASP A 72 5.74 -0.46 5.22
N GLY A 73 5.16 -1.27 4.33
CA GLY A 73 5.24 -1.02 2.90
C GLY A 73 4.09 -1.65 2.10
N ILE A 74 3.78 -1.03 0.96
CA ILE A 74 2.87 -1.57 -0.04
C ILE A 74 3.67 -2.06 -1.25
N TRP A 75 3.23 -3.18 -1.83
CA TRP A 75 3.66 -3.63 -3.15
C TRP A 75 2.49 -3.55 -4.10
N LEU A 76 2.58 -2.69 -5.11
CA LEU A 76 1.56 -2.53 -6.14
C LEU A 76 1.83 -3.52 -7.27
N SER A 77 0.85 -4.38 -7.59
CA SER A 77 0.77 -5.02 -8.91
C SER A 77 0.69 -3.96 -10.04
N PRO A 78 0.95 -4.32 -11.30
CA PRO A 78 1.06 -3.36 -12.40
C PRO A 78 -0.13 -2.40 -12.52
N PHE A 79 0.19 -1.11 -12.66
CA PHE A 79 -0.75 -0.02 -12.95
C PHE A 79 -0.33 0.81 -14.17
N TYR A 80 0.71 0.36 -14.88
CA TYR A 80 1.21 0.98 -16.11
C TYR A 80 0.22 0.83 -17.25
N ARG A 81 0.40 1.63 -18.31
CA ARG A 81 -0.31 1.44 -19.58
C ARG A 81 -0.24 -0.02 -20.04
N SER A 82 -1.40 -0.60 -20.36
CA SER A 82 -1.49 -1.99 -20.78
C SER A 82 -2.72 -2.23 -21.67
N PRO A 83 -2.65 -3.11 -22.69
CA PRO A 83 -3.82 -3.64 -23.38
C PRO A 83 -4.74 -4.48 -22.48
N MET A 84 -4.30 -4.84 -21.27
CA MET A 84 -5.01 -5.62 -20.26
C MET A 84 -5.30 -7.07 -20.66
N ALA A 85 -4.53 -7.64 -21.59
CA ALA A 85 -4.64 -9.05 -21.97
C ALA A 85 -4.21 -9.99 -20.83
N ASP A 86 -3.31 -9.53 -19.96
CA ASP A 86 -2.89 -10.19 -18.71
C ASP A 86 -3.06 -9.25 -17.51
N PHE A 87 -4.16 -8.48 -17.52
CA PHE A 87 -4.55 -7.56 -16.45
C PHE A 87 -3.42 -6.66 -15.91
N GLY A 88 -2.59 -6.13 -16.82
CA GLY A 88 -1.52 -5.18 -16.51
C GLY A 88 -0.11 -5.75 -16.57
N TYR A 89 0.06 -7.07 -16.59
CA TYR A 89 1.38 -7.70 -16.77
C TYR A 89 1.88 -7.63 -18.23
N ASP A 90 1.00 -7.37 -19.19
CA ASP A 90 1.32 -7.00 -20.57
C ASP A 90 1.53 -5.48 -20.70
N VAL A 91 2.65 -4.98 -20.18
CA VAL A 91 2.97 -3.53 -20.15
C VAL A 91 3.29 -2.98 -21.55
N SER A 92 2.68 -1.86 -21.92
CA SER A 92 2.93 -1.17 -23.20
C SER A 92 3.72 0.14 -23.06
N ASP A 93 3.65 0.81 -21.89
CA ASP A 93 4.51 1.95 -21.54
C ASP A 93 4.79 1.98 -20.04
N TYR A 94 6.05 1.75 -19.66
CA TYR A 94 6.52 1.75 -18.26
C TYR A 94 6.59 3.14 -17.62
N ARG A 95 6.36 4.22 -18.38
CA ARG A 95 6.53 5.60 -17.91
C ARG A 95 5.22 6.32 -17.65
N ASP A 96 4.09 5.68 -17.92
CA ASP A 96 2.77 6.26 -17.72
C ASP A 96 1.83 5.29 -16.99
N VAL A 97 0.78 5.86 -16.39
CA VAL A 97 -0.27 5.13 -15.67
C VAL A 97 -1.39 4.78 -16.64
N ASP A 98 -1.98 3.59 -16.50
CA ASP A 98 -3.17 3.26 -17.26
C ASP A 98 -4.35 4.16 -16.85
N PRO A 99 -5.10 4.77 -17.79
CA PRO A 99 -6.23 5.65 -17.47
C PRO A 99 -7.31 4.98 -16.63
N THR A 100 -7.39 3.64 -16.70
CA THR A 100 -8.27 2.83 -15.85
C THR A 100 -7.98 3.05 -14.36
N PHE A 101 -6.72 3.29 -14.00
CA PHE A 101 -6.28 3.46 -12.61
C PHE A 101 -6.05 4.92 -12.21
N GLY A 102 -5.97 5.84 -13.18
CA GLY A 102 -5.78 7.26 -12.96
C GLY A 102 -4.70 7.86 -13.88
N ASN A 103 -3.83 8.69 -13.33
CA ASN A 103 -2.75 9.36 -14.04
C ASN A 103 -1.51 9.51 -13.15
N LEU A 104 -0.42 10.06 -13.71
CA LEU A 104 0.83 10.28 -12.96
C LEU A 104 0.67 11.18 -11.73
N ALA A 105 -0.20 12.19 -11.77
CA ALA A 105 -0.44 13.05 -10.61
C ALA A 105 -1.18 12.32 -9.47
N ASP A 106 -2.06 11.37 -9.80
CA ASP A 106 -2.67 10.48 -8.81
C ASP A 106 -1.64 9.53 -8.18
N PHE A 107 -0.68 9.04 -8.97
CA PHE A 107 0.44 8.26 -8.44
C PHE A 107 1.35 9.10 -7.53
N ASP A 108 1.70 10.32 -7.94
CA ASP A 108 2.50 11.25 -7.11
C ASP A 108 1.80 11.54 -5.78
N ARG A 109 0.48 11.72 -5.80
CA ARG A 109 -0.33 11.91 -4.60
C ARG A 109 -0.32 10.67 -3.71
N LEU A 110 -0.53 9.48 -4.27
CA LEU A 110 -0.45 8.21 -3.54
C LEU A 110 0.91 8.07 -2.86
N LEU A 111 2.00 8.30 -3.59
CA LEU A 111 3.36 8.20 -3.10
C LEU A 111 3.64 9.19 -1.96
N SER A 112 3.24 10.46 -2.13
CA SER A 112 3.37 11.49 -1.11
C SER A 112 2.61 11.12 0.16
N GLU A 113 1.34 10.71 0.04
CA GLU A 113 0.49 10.37 1.19
C GLU A 113 0.95 9.08 1.90
N ALA A 114 1.48 8.10 1.17
CA ALA A 114 2.08 6.90 1.75
C ALA A 114 3.33 7.27 2.58
N HIS A 115 4.24 8.06 2.02
CA HIS A 115 5.46 8.48 2.73
C HIS A 115 5.16 9.34 3.96
N ARG A 116 4.12 10.19 3.93
CA ARG A 116 3.65 10.94 5.12
C ARG A 116 3.28 10.02 6.29
N ARG A 117 2.83 8.81 5.98
CA ARG A 117 2.48 7.74 6.95
C ARG A 117 3.64 6.77 7.22
N GLN A 118 4.82 7.05 6.68
CA GLN A 118 6.00 6.16 6.73
C GLN A 118 5.76 4.79 6.07
N ILE A 119 4.85 4.73 5.10
CA ILE A 119 4.63 3.55 4.26
C ILE A 119 5.60 3.64 3.07
N HIS A 120 6.44 2.63 2.89
CA HIS A 120 7.27 2.47 1.69
C HIS A 120 6.44 1.96 0.50
N VAL A 121 6.78 2.38 -0.72
CA VAL A 121 6.08 1.93 -1.94
C VAL A 121 7.04 1.17 -2.83
N ILE A 122 6.66 -0.07 -3.19
CA ILE A 122 7.32 -0.89 -4.21
C ILE A 122 6.33 -1.07 -5.36
N VAL A 123 6.83 -0.97 -6.59
CA VAL A 123 6.08 -1.24 -7.81
C VAL A 123 6.55 -2.53 -8.44
N ASP A 124 5.63 -3.28 -9.03
CA ASP A 124 5.99 -4.44 -9.84
C ASP A 124 6.81 -3.99 -11.06
N LEU A 125 7.87 -4.73 -11.37
CA LEU A 125 8.69 -4.53 -12.57
C LEU A 125 8.60 -5.80 -13.40
N VAL A 126 7.94 -5.69 -14.56
CA VAL A 126 7.77 -6.80 -15.50
C VAL A 126 8.77 -6.62 -16.65
N PRO A 127 9.85 -7.42 -16.74
CA PRO A 127 10.93 -7.22 -17.70
C PRO A 127 10.64 -7.76 -19.12
#